data_AF-A0A455UBG3-F1
#
_entry.id   AF-A0A455UBG3-F1
#
_cell.length_a   1.000
_cell.length_b   1.000
_cell.length_c   1.000
_cell.angle_alpha   90.00
_cell.angle_beta   90.00
_cell.angle_gamma   90.00
#
_symmetry.space_group_name_H-M   'P 1'
#
loop_
_entity.id
_entity.type
_entity.pdbx_description
1 polymer ?
#
loop_
_entity_poly.entity_id
_entity_poly.type
_entity_poly.pdbx_seq_one_letter_code
_entity_poly.pdbx_strand_id
1 'polypeptide(L)' 'MIAAPGGFDQAAKEALNRLGVQWEPASAEKAYQAGRTQIPARVMVRVKGPFHRQIAYGKYRLGIERASA' A
#
# COMPACT_ATOMS: atom_id res chain seq x y z
N MET A 1 6.10 4.23 -17.78
CA MET A 1 6.35 2.93 -17.12
C MET A 1 6.98 3.21 -15.76
N ILE A 2 6.54 2.56 -14.69
CA ILE A 2 7.17 2.71 -13.37
C ILE A 2 8.38 1.77 -13.36
N ALA A 3 9.58 2.32 -13.13
CA ALA A 3 10.84 1.58 -13.22
C ALA A 3 11.09 0.62 -12.05
N ALA A 4 10.29 0.71 -10.98
CA ALA A 4 10.40 -0.21 -9.84
C ALA A 4 10.01 -1.64 -10.26
N PRO A 5 10.79 -2.68 -9.88
CA PRO A 5 10.48 -4.07 -10.19
C PRO A 5 9.07 -4.51 -9.76
N GLY A 6 8.62 -4.09 -8.57
CA GLY A 6 7.27 -4.30 -8.05
C GLY A 6 6.22 -3.29 -8.54
N GLY A 7 6.52 -2.51 -9.58
CA GLY A 7 5.63 -1.50 -10.15
C GLY A 7 5.20 -0.43 -9.15
N PHE A 8 3.93 -0.02 -9.23
CA PHE A 8 3.39 1.04 -8.37
C PHE A 8 3.38 0.64 -6.88
N ASP A 9 3.19 -0.64 -6.56
CA ASP A 9 3.14 -1.12 -5.17
C ASP A 9 4.45 -0.82 -4.44
N GLN A 10 5.57 -1.29 -5.01
CA GLN A 10 6.89 -1.04 -4.45
C GLN A 10 7.20 0.45 -4.37
N ALA A 11 6.93 1.21 -5.45
CA ALA A 11 7.21 2.64 -5.49
C ALA A 11 6.41 3.42 -4.42
N ALA A 12 5.14 3.07 -4.20
CA ALA A 12 4.30 3.72 -3.20
C ALA A 12 4.77 3.41 -1.78
N LYS A 13 5.14 2.16 -1.49
CA LYS A 13 5.70 1.73 -0.19
C LYS A 13 7.02 2.44 0.12
N GLU A 14 7.91 2.56 -0.87
CA GLU A 14 9.15 3.34 -0.73
C GLU A 14 8.88 4.83 -0.48
N ALA A 15 7.87 5.41 -1.15
CA ALA A 15 7.48 6.80 -0.93
C ALA A 15 7.00 7.05 0.50
N LEU A 16 6.23 6.13 1.10
CA LEU A 16 5.84 6.22 2.51
C LEU A 16 7.06 6.22 3.44
N ASN A 17 8.04 5.33 3.18
CA ASN A 17 9.28 5.27 3.95
C ASN A 17 10.05 6.60 3.88
N ARG A 18 10.17 7.18 2.68
CA ARG A 18 10.84 8.49 2.48
C ARG A 18 10.11 9.65 3.16
N LEU A 19 8.78 9.55 3.27
CA LEU A 19 7.95 10.53 3.96
C LEU A 19 7.93 10.35 5.49
N GLY A 20 8.61 9.34 6.03
CA GLY A 20 8.61 9.04 7.46
C GLY A 20 7.25 8.56 7.98
N VAL A 21 6.40 8.02 7.11
CA VAL A 21 5.06 7.56 7.46
C VAL A 21 5.15 6.13 7.97
N GLN A 22 4.66 5.87 9.17
CA GLN A 22 4.60 4.52 9.71
C GLN A 22 3.45 3.75 9.06
N TRP A 23 3.74 2.63 8.41
CA TRP A 23 2.74 1.80 7.75
C TRP A 23 3.02 0.31 7.92
N GLU A 24 2.02 -0.51 7.64
CA GLU A 24 2.10 -1.96 7.61
C GLU A 24 1.32 -2.53 6.41
N PRO A 25 1.63 -3.77 5.97
CA PRO A 25 0.89 -4.43 4.90
C PRO A 25 -0.61 -4.48 5.18
N ALA A 26 -1.42 -4.24 4.15
CA ALA A 26 -2.88 -4.35 4.25
C ALA A 26 -3.33 -5.80 4.42
N SER A 27 -4.60 -5.98 4.79
CA SER A 27 -5.22 -7.30 4.98
C SER A 27 -5.10 -8.22 3.77
N ALA A 28 -5.21 -7.70 2.55
CA ALA A 28 -5.05 -8.47 1.31
C ALA A 28 -3.63 -9.05 1.17
N GLU A 29 -2.59 -8.25 1.46
CA GLU A 29 -1.19 -8.70 1.38
C GLU A 29 -0.87 -9.70 2.50
N LYS A 30 -1.36 -9.45 3.73
CA LYS A 30 -1.26 -10.42 4.83
C LYS A 30 -1.97 -11.74 4.51
N ALA A 31 -3.15 -11.69 3.89
CA ALA A 31 -3.90 -12.86 3.46
C ALA A 31 -3.14 -13.67 2.40
N TYR A 32 -2.49 -12.99 1.45
CA TYR A 32 -1.64 -13.64 0.45
C TYR A 32 -0.45 -14.36 1.12
N GLN A 33 0.25 -13.66 2.01
CA GLN A 33 1.38 -14.23 2.77
C GLN A 33 0.95 -15.42 3.64
N ALA A 34 -0.31 -15.42 4.11
CA ALA A 34 -0.91 -16.54 4.83
C ALA A 34 -1.40 -17.69 3.92
N GLY A 35 -1.13 -17.64 2.61
CA GLY A 35 -1.45 -18.71 1.66
C GLY A 35 -2.84 -18.62 1.01
N ARG A 36 -3.57 -17.51 1.18
CA ARG A 36 -4.81 -17.32 0.41
C ARG A 36 -4.48 -17.05 -1.05
N THR A 37 -5.14 -17.79 -1.94
CA THR A 37 -4.90 -17.72 -3.39
C THR A 37 -5.78 -16.69 -4.10
N GLN A 38 -6.87 -16.25 -3.45
CA GLN A 38 -7.79 -15.24 -3.97
C GLN A 38 -7.78 -14.02 -3.07
N ILE A 39 -7.20 -12.92 -3.57
CA ILE A 39 -7.10 -11.65 -2.88
C ILE A 39 -7.42 -10.51 -3.85
N PRO A 40 -7.90 -9.35 -3.36
CA PRO A 40 -7.98 -8.15 -4.18
C PRO A 40 -6.59 -7.70 -4.64
N ALA A 41 -6.41 -7.46 -5.94
CA ALA A 41 -5.14 -6.99 -6.53
C ALA A 41 -4.90 -5.47 -6.39
N ARG A 42 -5.45 -4.84 -5.35
CA ARG A 42 -5.33 -3.38 -5.12
C ARG A 42 -4.12 -3.10 -4.25
N VAL A 43 -3.35 -2.07 -4.61
CA VAL A 43 -2.25 -1.56 -3.80
C VAL A 43 -2.83 -0.83 -2.59
N MET A 44 -2.71 -1.44 -1.42
CA MET A 44 -3.21 -0.91 -0.16
C MET A 44 -2.20 -1.09 0.97
N VAL A 45 -2.20 -0.13 1.88
CA VAL A 45 -1.46 -0.21 3.14
C VAL A 45 -2.35 0.20 4.30
N ARG A 46 -1.97 -0.19 5.51
CA ARG A 46 -2.53 0.38 6.73
C ARG A 46 -1.53 1.37 7.31
N VAL A 47 -1.94 2.62 7.46
CA VAL A 47 -1.09 3.69 8.02
C VAL A 47 -1.36 3.83 9.52
N LYS A 48 -0.30 4.04 10.31
CA LYS A 48 -0.39 4.34 11.73
C LYS A 48 -0.43 5.85 11.92
N GLY A 49 -1.51 6.35 12.53
CA GLY A 49 -1.71 7.78 12.77
C GLY A 49 -2.31 8.54 11.57
N PRO A 50 -2.34 9.88 11.64
CA PRO A 50 -2.99 10.70 10.63
C PRO A 50 -2.19 10.72 9.32
N PHE A 51 -2.84 10.34 8.22
CA PHE A 51 -2.29 10.48 6.88
C PHE A 51 -3.32 11.11 5.95
N HIS A 52 -3.12 12.39 5.66
CA HIS A 52 -4.02 13.22 4.86
C HIS A 52 -3.52 13.43 3.43
N ARG A 53 -2.34 12.89 3.10
CA ARG A 53 -1.72 13.03 1.77
C ARG A 53 -2.26 11.93 0.84
N GLN A 54 -2.07 12.11 -0.46
CA GLN A 54 -2.35 11.09 -1.45
C GLN A 54 -1.07 10.73 -2.20
N ILE A 55 -0.81 9.42 -2.36
CA ILE A 55 0.25 8.91 -3.25
C ILE A 55 -0.44 8.32 -4.47
N ALA A 56 -0.17 8.88 -5.64
CA ALA A 56 -0.75 8.47 -6.92
C ALA A 56 0.20 8.74 -8.08
N TYR A 57 0.05 7.97 -9.16
CA TYR A 57 0.78 8.17 -10.42
C TYR A 57 -0.09 7.72 -11.59
N GLY A 58 -0.49 8.66 -12.46
CA GLY A 58 -1.43 8.39 -13.55
C GLY A 58 -2.72 7.77 -13.03
N LYS A 59 -3.04 6.56 -13.49
CA LYS A 59 -4.21 5.79 -13.05
C LYS A 59 -4.03 5.02 -11.73
N TYR A 60 -2.80 4.95 -11.20
CA TYR A 60 -2.51 4.22 -9.99
C TYR A 60 -2.68 5.11 -8.76
N ARG A 61 -3.27 4.56 -7.70
CA ARG A 61 -3.46 5.24 -6.41
C ARG A 61 -3.23 4.26 -5.27
N LEU A 62 -2.52 4.72 -4.25
CA LEU A 62 -2.36 3.97 -3.00
C LEU A 62 -3.67 4.06 -2.19
N GLY A 63 -4.27 2.91 -1.91
CA GLY A 63 -5.39 2.81 -0.98
C GLY A 63 -4.91 2.75 0.47
N ILE A 64 -5.71 3.28 1.39
CA ILE A 64 -5.45 3.19 2.82
C ILE A 64 -6.57 2.39 3.46
N GLU A 65 -6.21 1.26 4.05
CA GLU A 65 -7.09 0.49 4.89
C GLU A 65 -7.21 1.20 6.24
N ARG A 66 -8.41 1.66 6.56
CA ARG A 66 -8.68 2.16 7.91
C ARG A 66 -8.73 0.96 8.85
N ALA A 67 -7.99 1.05 9.94
CA ALA A 67 -8.30 0.28 11.13
C ALA A 67 -9.73 0.63 11.53
N SER A 68 -10.70 -0.28 11.36
CA SER A 68 -11.90 -0.20 12.18
C SER A 68 -11.46 -0.37 13.63
N ALA A 69 -11.81 0.61 14.47
CA ALA A 69 -11.64 0.52 15.91
C ALA A 69 -12.45 -0.65 16.48
#